data_AF-A0A819WEG6-F1
#
_entry.id   AF-A0A819WEG6-F1
#
_cell.length_a   1.000
_cell.length_b   1.000
_cell.length_c   1.000
_cell.angle_alpha   90.00
_cell.angle_beta   90.00
_cell.angle_gamma   90.00
#
_symmetry.space_group_name_H-M   'P 1'
#
loop_
_entity.id
_entity.type
_entity.pdbx_description
1 polymer ?
#
loop_
_entity_poly.entity_id
_entity_poly.type
_entity_poly.pdbx_seq_one_letter_code
_entity_poly.pdbx_strand_id
1 'polypeptide(L)'
;PDPIEREAKMPNGLVKGHAYAVTAAVRVKLTNGEVVQIIRCRNPWGNEVEWRGAWSDEDKVHWNTVDPYTREQLRYKKQADGEFW
;
A
#
# COMPACT_ATOMS: atom_id res chain seq x y z
N PRO A 1 -20.52 19.57 -4.88
CA PRO A 1 -20.52 18.10 -4.83
C PRO A 1 -20.99 17.63 -3.45
N ASP A 2 -21.76 16.54 -3.40
CA ASP A 2 -22.27 15.95 -2.17
C ASP A 2 -21.10 15.42 -1.32
N PRO A 3 -20.99 15.75 -0.01
CA PRO A 3 -19.95 15.20 0.87
C PRO A 3 -19.87 13.67 0.87
N ILE A 4 -20.99 12.98 0.65
CA ILE A 4 -21.05 11.50 0.62
C ILE A 4 -20.35 10.95 -0.63
N GLU A 5 -20.48 11.62 -1.78
CA GLU A 5 -19.71 11.25 -2.99
C GLU A 5 -18.22 11.54 -2.86
N ARG A 6 -17.86 12.49 -1.99
CA ARG A 6 -16.48 12.95 -1.84
C ARG A 6 -15.61 11.97 -1.08
N GLU A 7 -16.15 11.15 -0.18
CA GLU A 7 -15.41 10.11 0.58
C GLU A 7 -15.96 8.69 0.33
N ALA A 8 -16.34 8.41 -0.91
CA ALA A 8 -16.80 7.07 -1.28
C ALA A 8 -15.65 6.06 -1.24
N LYS A 9 -15.81 4.98 -0.45
CA LYS A 9 -14.92 3.82 -0.45
C LYS A 9 -15.02 3.09 -1.80
N MET A 10 -13.89 2.80 -2.41
CA MET A 10 -13.80 2.14 -3.70
C MET A 10 -13.50 0.63 -3.53
N PRO A 11 -13.83 -0.22 -4.51
CA PRO A 11 -13.59 -1.67 -4.42
C PRO A 11 -12.13 -2.07 -4.20
N ASN A 12 -11.18 -1.23 -4.62
CA ASN A 12 -9.75 -1.41 -4.43
C ASN A 12 -9.24 -0.98 -3.03
N GLY A 13 -10.14 -0.54 -2.15
CA GLY A 13 -9.85 -0.13 -0.77
C GLY A 13 -9.54 1.36 -0.57
N LEU A 14 -9.28 2.12 -1.64
CA LEU A 14 -9.03 3.56 -1.56
C LEU A 14 -10.34 4.35 -1.40
N VAL A 15 -10.22 5.60 -0.98
CA VAL A 15 -11.32 6.53 -0.78
C VAL A 15 -11.20 7.65 -1.79
N LYS A 16 -12.26 7.88 -2.56
CA LYS A 16 -12.34 9.03 -3.48
C LYS A 16 -12.18 10.31 -2.67
N GLY A 17 -11.67 11.38 -3.30
CA GLY A 17 -11.62 12.74 -2.72
C GLY A 17 -10.88 12.90 -1.38
N HIS A 18 -10.18 11.86 -0.93
CA HIS A 18 -9.47 11.79 0.34
C HIS A 18 -7.98 12.02 0.16
N ALA A 19 -7.36 12.69 1.12
CA ALA A 19 -5.92 12.96 1.10
C ALA A 19 -5.15 11.81 1.76
N TYR A 20 -4.11 11.34 1.09
CA TYR A 20 -3.14 10.37 1.60
C TYR A 20 -1.76 11.00 1.67
N ALA A 21 -0.97 10.65 2.68
CA ALA A 21 0.42 11.06 2.76
C ALA A 21 1.31 10.02 2.07
N VAL A 22 2.21 10.45 1.18
CA VAL A 22 3.28 9.58 0.67
C VAL A 22 4.39 9.54 1.73
N THR A 23 4.69 8.36 2.25
CA THR A 23 5.71 8.16 3.31
C THR A 23 6.99 7.52 2.80
N ALA A 24 6.98 6.91 1.60
CA ALA A 24 8.17 6.42 0.92
C ALA A 24 7.95 6.24 -0.59
N ALA A 25 9.03 6.22 -1.36
CA ALA A 25 9.06 5.81 -2.76
C ALA A 25 10.38 5.10 -3.04
N VAL A 26 10.32 3.89 -3.58
CA VAL A 26 11.50 3.00 -3.70
C VAL A 26 11.50 2.22 -5.00
N ARG A 27 12.70 1.77 -5.40
CA ARG A 27 12.87 0.74 -6.43
C ARG A 27 13.23 -0.57 -5.75
N VAL A 28 12.49 -1.64 -6.04
CA VAL A 28 12.70 -2.96 -5.44
C VAL A 28 13.12 -3.93 -6.52
N LYS A 29 14.24 -4.62 -6.31
CA LYS A 29 14.66 -5.73 -7.18
C LYS A 29 13.99 -7.01 -6.69
N LEU A 30 13.24 -7.66 -7.57
CA LEU A 30 12.57 -8.92 -7.31
C LEU A 30 13.51 -10.11 -7.51
N THR A 31 13.13 -11.27 -7.01
CA THR A 31 13.88 -12.52 -7.11
C THR A 31 14.06 -13.00 -8.55
N ASN A 32 13.15 -12.63 -9.46
CA ASN A 32 13.28 -12.88 -10.91
C ASN A 32 14.23 -11.91 -11.63
N GLY A 33 14.81 -10.93 -10.90
CA GLY A 33 15.72 -9.92 -11.44
C GLY A 33 15.03 -8.64 -11.97
N GLU A 34 13.70 -8.62 -12.05
CA GLU A 34 12.92 -7.44 -12.41
C GLU A 34 13.06 -6.35 -11.34
N VAL A 35 12.96 -5.09 -11.76
CA VAL A 35 12.97 -3.94 -10.85
C VAL A 35 11.63 -3.21 -10.97
N VAL A 36 10.89 -3.17 -9.86
CA VAL A 36 9.61 -2.47 -9.76
C VAL A 36 9.74 -1.19 -8.96
N GLN A 37 8.81 -0.26 -9.16
CA GLN A 37 8.73 0.99 -8.39
C GLN A 37 7.44 0.96 -7.57
N ILE A 38 7.56 1.13 -6.26
CA ILE A 38 6.42 1.12 -5.34
C ILE A 38 6.50 2.35 -4.42
N ILE A 39 5.33 2.83 -3.98
CA ILE A 39 5.19 3.98 -3.09
C ILE A 39 4.49 3.53 -1.82
N ARG A 40 4.91 4.03 -0.66
CA ARG A 40 4.18 3.82 0.59
C ARG A 40 3.30 5.02 0.85
N CYS A 41 2.02 4.75 1.11
CA CYS A 41 1.00 5.74 1.37
C CYS A 41 0.40 5.51 2.75
N ARG A 42 -0.07 6.59 3.39
CA ARG A 42 -0.77 6.55 4.67
C ARG A 42 -2.13 7.23 4.58
N ASN A 43 -3.16 6.48 4.94
CA ASN A 43 -4.48 7.01 5.26
C ASN A 43 -4.43 7.65 6.67
N PRO A 44 -4.76 8.95 6.82
CA PRO A 44 -4.74 9.62 8.12
C PRO A 44 -5.73 9.03 9.13
N TRP A 45 -6.73 8.27 8.70
CA TRP A 45 -7.67 7.60 9.61
C TRP A 45 -7.03 6.48 10.44
N GLY A 46 -5.89 5.96 10.00
CA GLY A 46 -5.12 4.97 10.76
C GLY A 46 -5.87 3.66 11.04
N ASN A 47 -6.72 3.24 10.09
CA ASN A 47 -7.62 2.09 10.23
C ASN A 47 -7.53 1.18 9.00
N GLU A 48 -8.37 0.15 8.94
CA GLU A 48 -8.39 -0.89 7.91
C GLU A 48 -8.78 -0.42 6.48
N VAL A 49 -8.96 0.88 6.28
CA VAL A 49 -9.22 1.47 4.97
C VAL A 49 -7.89 1.69 4.24
N GLU A 50 -7.39 0.58 3.70
CA GLU A 50 -6.10 0.45 3.03
C GLU A 50 -6.24 -0.09 1.61
N TRP A 51 -5.18 0.03 0.83
CA TRP A 51 -5.08 -0.56 -0.50
C TRP A 51 -5.24 -2.08 -0.48
N ARG A 52 -5.95 -2.63 -1.48
CA ARG A 52 -6.25 -4.07 -1.59
C ARG A 52 -5.69 -4.72 -2.86
N GLY A 53 -4.87 -4.00 -3.61
CA GLY A 53 -4.29 -4.50 -4.86
C GLY A 53 -2.88 -5.04 -4.68
N ALA A 54 -2.11 -5.02 -5.77
CA ALA A 54 -0.72 -5.43 -5.78
C ALA A 54 0.09 -4.64 -4.73
N TRP A 55 0.93 -5.32 -3.96
CA TRP A 55 1.74 -4.75 -2.86
C TRP A 55 0.98 -4.37 -1.57
N SER A 56 -0.32 -4.63 -1.50
CA SER A 56 -1.06 -4.50 -0.24
C SER A 56 -0.56 -5.44 0.85
N ASP A 57 -0.96 -5.16 2.09
CA ASP A 57 -0.67 -5.95 3.29
C ASP A 57 -1.09 -7.43 3.19
N GLU A 58 -2.09 -7.71 2.37
CA GLU A 58 -2.63 -9.06 2.14
C GLU A 58 -1.97 -9.78 0.96
N ASP A 59 -1.22 -9.06 0.12
CA ASP A 59 -0.69 -9.56 -1.14
C ASP A 59 0.63 -10.34 -0.98
N LYS A 60 0.50 -11.54 -0.42
CA LYS A 60 1.63 -12.46 -0.27
C LYS A 60 2.29 -12.82 -1.60
N VAL A 61 1.58 -12.75 -2.73
CA VAL A 61 2.13 -13.17 -4.03
C VAL A 61 3.27 -12.24 -4.43
N HIS A 62 3.07 -10.92 -4.37
CA HIS A 62 4.13 -9.97 -4.69
C HIS A 62 5.17 -9.86 -3.56
N TRP A 63 4.75 -9.90 -2.29
CA TRP A 63 5.72 -9.85 -1.18
C TRP A 63 6.64 -11.06 -1.06
N ASN A 64 6.29 -12.20 -1.67
CA ASN A 64 7.15 -13.37 -1.74
C ASN A 64 8.17 -13.31 -2.89
N THR A 65 8.03 -12.36 -3.83
CA THR A 65 9.04 -12.11 -4.87
C THR A 65 10.12 -11.12 -4.42
N VAL A 66 10.02 -10.58 -3.21
CA VAL A 66 11.05 -9.73 -2.59
C VAL A 66 11.86 -10.58 -1.61
N ASP A 67 13.18 -10.43 -1.63
CA ASP A 67 14.02 -11.15 -0.68
C ASP A 67 13.70 -10.72 0.78
N PRO A 68 13.84 -11.62 1.77
CA PRO A 68 13.43 -11.33 3.15
C PRO A 68 14.08 -10.10 3.76
N TYR A 69 15.36 -9.83 3.43
CA TYR A 69 16.09 -8.69 3.96
C TYR A 69 15.55 -7.37 3.42
N THR A 70 15.37 -7.26 2.10
CA THR A 70 14.75 -6.09 1.48
C THR A 70 13.34 -5.89 2.00
N ARG A 71 12.55 -6.95 2.17
CA ARG A 71 11.19 -6.86 2.70
C ARG A 71 11.14 -6.29 4.12
N GLU A 72 12.10 -6.64 4.97
CA GLU A 72 12.26 -6.04 6.31
C GLU A 72 12.61 -4.55 6.22
N GLN A 73 13.53 -4.16 5.32
CA GLN A 73 13.87 -2.74 5.10
C GLN A 73 12.68 -1.91 4.60
N LEU A 74 11.80 -2.52 3.80
CA LEU A 74 10.56 -1.91 3.34
C LEU A 74 9.50 -1.79 4.45
N ARG A 75 9.74 -2.36 5.63
CA ARG A 75 8.82 -2.41 6.77
C ARG A 75 7.45 -2.98 6.38
N TYR A 76 7.46 -3.98 5.48
CA TYR A 76 6.25 -4.74 5.19
C TYR A 76 5.76 -5.40 6.48
N LYS A 77 4.50 -5.15 6.79
CA LYS A 77 3.77 -5.71 7.91
C LYS A 77 2.35 -5.92 7.41
N LYS A 78 1.69 -6.94 7.94
CA LYS A 78 0.27 -7.16 7.69
C LYS A 78 -0.49 -6.57 8.87
N GLN A 79 -0.86 -5.29 8.79
CA GLN A 79 -1.45 -4.57 9.91
C GLN A 79 -2.41 -3.50 9.41
N ALA A 80 -3.66 -3.56 9.87
CA ALA A 80 -4.66 -2.52 9.62
C ALA A 80 -4.37 -1.24 10.45
N ASP A 81 -3.43 -0.41 9.99
CA ASP A 81 -3.01 0.84 10.64
C ASP A 81 -3.01 2.07 9.72
N GLY A 82 -3.55 1.91 8.52
CA GLY A 82 -3.68 2.91 7.48
C GLY A 82 -2.43 3.09 6.62
N GLU A 83 -1.32 2.39 6.86
CA GLU A 83 -0.10 2.50 6.03
C GLU A 83 0.07 1.28 5.14
N PHE A 84 0.16 1.51 3.82
CA PHE A 84 0.23 0.45 2.81
C PHE A 84 1.19 0.81 1.67
N TRP A 85 1.71 -0.21 0.99
CA TRP A 85 2.46 -0.07 -0.25
C TRP A 85 1.58 -0.27 -1.49
#